data_AF-K1PPB5-F1
#
_entry.id   AF-K1PPB5-F1
#
_cell.length_a   1.000
_cell.length_b   1.000
_cell.length_c   1.000
_cell.angle_alpha   90.00
_cell.angle_beta   90.00
_cell.angle_gamma   90.00
#
_symmetry.space_group_name_H-M   'P 1'
#
loop_
_entity.id
_entity.type
_entity.pdbx_description
1 polymer ?
#
loop_
_entity_poly.entity_id
_entity_poly.type
_entity_poly.pdbx_seq_one_letter_code
_entity_poly.pdbx_strand_id
1 'polypeptide(L)'
;MVLSVIGDSENLVPSPWPKTVFQMALIEAARNGGETWILYRGKEEGLSKVVREAYKSYEEMEFKTDSDKKKEMDDKDRHVKLIKIAGIKNKESTSCNLKPAPTVEKLQLDSDFKTSIGEGDEFLWKFEKFVSEQTVAFFSHKMDTKMPVPIAVIVCEGDLKTIEHISIALKNEIPVIIMKGSGMAADLVCERLQK
;
A
#
# COMPACT_ATOMS: atom_id res chain seq x y z
N MET A 1 -10.59 2.77 7.50
CA MET A 1 -10.70 2.52 6.06
C MET A 1 -9.43 1.84 5.56
N VAL A 2 -9.48 1.11 4.46
CA VAL A 2 -8.31 0.47 3.85
C VAL A 2 -8.19 0.85 2.37
N LEU A 3 -7.02 1.34 1.97
CA LEU A 3 -6.67 1.63 0.59
C LEU A 3 -5.59 0.64 0.16
N SER A 4 -5.93 -0.32 -0.70
CA SER A 4 -4.95 -1.28 -1.23
C SER A 4 -4.40 -0.78 -2.57
N VAL A 5 -3.11 -0.46 -2.61
CA VAL A 5 -2.47 0.08 -3.82
C VAL A 5 -1.72 -1.05 -4.55
N ILE A 6 -2.13 -1.31 -5.80
CA ILE A 6 -1.57 -2.36 -6.65
C ILE A 6 -1.14 -1.83 -8.02
N GLY A 7 -0.29 -2.60 -8.69
CA GLY A 7 0.24 -2.25 -10.01
C GLY A 7 1.76 -2.31 -10.14
N ASP A 8 2.47 -2.90 -9.16
CA ASP A 8 3.91 -3.10 -9.27
C ASP A 8 4.28 -4.12 -10.37
N SER A 9 4.76 -3.62 -11.50
CA SER A 9 5.27 -4.43 -12.62
C SER A 9 6.78 -4.68 -12.51
N GLU A 10 7.24 -5.84 -12.99
CA GLU A 10 8.67 -6.11 -13.22
C GLU A 10 9.14 -5.56 -14.58
N ASN A 11 8.20 -5.30 -15.48
CA ASN A 11 8.47 -4.70 -16.78
C ASN A 11 8.35 -3.18 -16.67
N LEU A 12 9.48 -2.50 -16.83
CA LEU A 12 9.57 -1.05 -16.88
C LEU A 12 9.04 -0.58 -18.24
N VAL A 13 7.75 -0.30 -18.34
CA VAL A 13 7.25 0.60 -19.39
C VAL A 13 7.27 2.01 -18.80
N PRO A 14 8.13 2.91 -19.29
CA PRO A 14 8.20 4.27 -18.79
C PRO A 14 7.03 5.08 -19.38
N SER A 15 5.80 4.81 -18.96
CA SER A 15 4.71 5.77 -19.12
C SER A 15 4.93 6.86 -18.05
N PRO A 16 5.37 8.08 -18.42
CA PRO A 16 5.44 9.17 -17.45
C PRO A 16 4.01 9.58 -17.12
N TRP A 17 3.55 9.22 -15.93
CA TRP A 17 2.25 9.64 -15.39
C TRP A 17 2.47 10.53 -14.16
N PRO A 18 1.48 11.38 -13.79
CA PRO A 18 1.67 12.42 -12.78
C PRO A 18 1.72 11.83 -11.36
N LYS A 19 2.85 11.22 -11.01
CA LYS A 19 3.11 10.58 -9.71
C LYS A 19 2.85 11.51 -8.54
N THR A 20 3.28 12.78 -8.62
CA THR A 20 3.05 13.77 -7.55
C THR A 20 1.57 13.97 -7.24
N VAL A 21 0.71 14.04 -8.28
CA VAL A 21 -0.74 14.20 -8.10
C VAL A 21 -1.33 13.00 -7.38
N PHE A 22 -0.89 11.79 -7.75
CA PHE A 22 -1.32 10.58 -7.06
C PHE A 22 -0.82 10.49 -5.63
N GLN A 23 0.46 10.81 -5.37
CA GLN A 23 1.02 10.82 -4.01
C GLN A 23 0.22 11.76 -3.11
N MET A 24 -0.07 12.98 -3.59
CA MET A 24 -0.89 13.94 -2.87
C MET A 24 -2.31 13.41 -2.64
N ALA A 25 -2.98 12.90 -3.68
CA ALA A 25 -4.35 12.40 -3.58
C ALA A 25 -4.47 11.19 -2.64
N LEU A 26 -3.50 10.28 -2.69
CA LEU A 26 -3.46 9.09 -1.81
C LEU A 26 -3.36 9.49 -0.35
N ILE A 27 -2.44 10.39 -0.02
CA ILE A 27 -2.25 10.88 1.35
C ILE A 27 -3.45 11.69 1.82
N GLU A 28 -3.97 12.58 0.97
CA GLU A 28 -5.14 13.40 1.31
C GLU A 28 -6.38 12.55 1.57
N ALA A 29 -6.61 11.53 0.73
CA ALA A 29 -7.71 10.58 0.93
C ALA A 29 -7.52 9.78 2.22
N ALA A 30 -6.31 9.33 2.52
CA ALA A 30 -6.02 8.58 3.74
C ALA A 30 -6.21 9.42 5.00
N ARG A 31 -5.74 10.67 4.99
CA ARG A 31 -5.88 11.61 6.11
C ARG A 31 -7.34 11.96 6.39
N ASN A 32 -8.13 12.22 5.36
CA ASN A 32 -9.55 12.53 5.50
C ASN A 32 -10.41 11.31 5.87
N GLY A 33 -9.88 10.10 5.69
CA GLY A 33 -10.56 8.84 6.01
C GLY A 33 -10.56 8.46 7.51
N GLY A 34 -9.95 9.27 8.38
CA GLY A 34 -9.75 8.94 9.79
C GLY A 34 -8.67 7.86 9.95
N GLU A 35 -8.98 6.78 10.68
CA GLU A 35 -8.11 5.61 10.81
C GLU A 35 -8.01 4.86 9.48
N THR A 36 -6.92 5.09 8.73
CA THR A 36 -6.71 4.53 7.40
C THR A 36 -5.46 3.67 7.31
N TRP A 37 -5.59 2.49 6.70
CA TRP A 37 -4.45 1.66 6.32
C TRP A 37 -4.20 1.78 4.82
N ILE A 38 -2.95 2.00 4.44
CA ILE A 38 -2.48 1.93 3.07
C ILE A 38 -1.76 0.59 2.92
N LEU A 39 -2.31 -0.34 2.15
CA LEU A 39 -1.66 -1.60 1.82
C LEU A 39 -0.85 -1.43 0.54
N TYR A 40 0.38 -1.95 0.55
CA TYR A 40 1.22 -1.95 -0.65
C TYR A 40 2.20 -3.13 -0.65
N ARG A 41 2.75 -3.47 -1.81
CA ARG A 41 3.65 -4.63 -1.92
C ARG A 41 5.03 -4.36 -1.32
N GLY A 42 5.55 -3.15 -1.36
CA GLY A 42 6.85 -2.82 -0.78
C GLY A 42 8.05 -3.35 -1.56
N LYS A 43 7.94 -3.42 -2.90
CA LYS A 43 9.10 -3.56 -3.80
C LYS A 43 10.00 -2.31 -3.71
N GLU A 44 11.28 -2.43 -4.08
CA GLU A 44 12.22 -1.31 -4.01
C GLU A 44 12.02 -0.26 -5.12
N GLU A 45 11.39 -0.65 -6.23
CA GLU A 45 11.16 0.19 -7.40
C GLU A 45 9.68 0.19 -7.78
N GLY A 46 9.35 0.92 -8.86
CA GLY A 46 7.98 0.99 -9.38
C GLY A 46 7.02 1.76 -8.48
N LEU A 47 5.77 1.30 -8.43
CA LEU A 47 4.69 1.91 -7.68
C LEU A 47 4.92 1.87 -6.17
N SER A 48 5.49 0.78 -5.66
CA SER A 48 5.83 0.63 -4.24
C SER A 48 6.76 1.73 -3.74
N LYS A 49 7.74 2.13 -4.56
CA LYS A 49 8.61 3.26 -4.26
C LYS A 49 7.82 4.58 -4.20
N VAL A 50 6.92 4.80 -5.16
CA VAL A 50 6.08 6.02 -5.21
C VAL A 50 5.19 6.13 -3.96
N VAL A 51 4.57 5.03 -3.52
CA VAL A 51 3.76 4.99 -2.28
C VAL A 51 4.62 5.25 -1.05
N ARG A 52 5.78 4.61 -0.94
CA ARG A 52 6.72 4.81 0.17
C ARG A 52 7.20 6.25 0.26
N GLU A 53 7.54 6.86 -0.87
CA GLU A 53 7.94 8.26 -0.95
C GLU A 53 6.79 9.19 -0.52
N ALA A 54 5.55 8.92 -0.94
CA ALA A 54 4.38 9.69 -0.53
C ALA A 54 4.19 9.66 0.99
N TYR A 55 4.26 8.46 1.57
CA TYR A 55 4.08 8.27 3.00
C TYR A 55 5.22 8.90 3.80
N LYS A 56 6.47 8.77 3.34
CA LYS A 56 7.61 9.45 3.95
C LYS A 56 7.43 10.97 3.93
N SER A 57 7.01 11.55 2.81
CA SER A 57 6.72 13.00 2.74
C SER A 57 5.61 13.41 3.71
N TYR A 58 4.57 12.59 3.87
CA TYR A 58 3.53 12.77 4.87
C TYR A 58 4.09 12.75 6.30
N GLU A 59 4.91 11.75 6.65
CA GLU A 59 5.54 11.65 7.97
C GLU A 59 6.42 12.88 8.26
N GLU A 60 7.17 13.33 7.25
CA GLU A 60 8.01 14.51 7.40
C GLU A 60 7.19 15.79 7.62
N MET A 61 6.04 15.94 6.98
CA MET A 61 5.19 17.13 7.12
C MET A 61 4.39 17.14 8.45
N GLU A 62 3.79 16.03 8.84
CA GLU A 62 2.96 15.95 10.05
C GLU A 62 3.79 15.95 11.34
N PHE A 63 5.01 15.39 11.30
CA PHE A 63 5.79 15.09 12.53
C PHE A 63 7.12 15.85 12.65
N LYS A 64 7.52 16.70 11.70
CA LYS A 64 8.70 17.59 11.86
C LYS A 64 8.34 19.01 12.29
N THR A 65 7.54 19.13 13.36
CA THR A 65 7.36 20.42 14.03
C THR A 65 8.18 20.45 15.32
N ASP A 66 9.14 21.38 15.36
CA ASP A 66 10.11 21.73 16.40
C ASP A 66 11.24 20.73 16.75
N SER A 67 12.46 21.19 16.42
CA SER A 67 13.76 20.62 16.78
C SER A 67 13.98 20.36 18.27
N ASP A 68 13.10 20.85 19.16
CA ASP A 68 13.19 20.67 20.61
C ASP A 68 12.20 19.66 21.19
N LYS A 69 11.30 19.10 20.38
CA LYS A 69 10.43 18.01 20.79
C LYS A 69 10.27 17.02 19.63
N LYS A 70 11.23 16.11 19.49
CA LYS A 70 10.89 14.73 19.08
C LYS A 70 9.92 14.18 20.12
N LYS A 71 8.64 14.57 20.05
CA LYS A 71 7.59 13.69 20.51
C LYS A 71 7.65 12.53 19.53
N GLU A 72 8.35 11.48 19.93
CA GLU A 72 8.03 10.14 19.49
C GLU A 72 6.56 9.92 19.87
N MET A 73 5.67 10.38 18.99
CA MET A 73 4.27 9.97 19.06
C MET A 73 4.32 8.47 18.78
N ASP A 74 3.83 7.66 19.73
CA ASP A 74 3.83 6.21 19.60
C ASP A 74 3.15 5.86 18.27
N ASP A 75 3.67 4.90 17.51
CA ASP A 75 3.13 4.49 16.19
C ASP A 75 1.63 4.14 16.28
N LYS A 76 1.14 3.87 17.50
CA LYS A 76 -0.26 3.67 17.86
C LYS A 76 -1.16 4.89 17.64
N ASP A 77 -0.65 6.11 17.76
CA ASP A 77 -1.45 7.34 17.68
C ASP A 77 -1.57 7.89 16.26
N ARG A 78 -0.94 7.24 15.26
CA ARG A 78 -0.99 7.66 13.86
C ARG A 78 -2.30 7.19 13.22
N HIS A 79 -3.09 8.14 12.72
CA HIS A 79 -4.34 7.83 12.02
C HIS A 79 -4.13 7.20 10.63
N VAL A 80 -3.00 7.47 9.97
CA VAL A 80 -2.64 6.81 8.69
C VAL A 80 -1.48 5.85 8.94
N LYS A 81 -1.65 4.59 8.54
CA LYS A 81 -0.64 3.53 8.69
C LYS A 81 -0.28 2.92 7.35
N LEU A 82 1.02 2.79 7.07
CA LEU A 82 1.51 2.10 5.89
C LEU A 82 1.82 0.63 6.24
N ILE A 83 1.19 -0.30 5.52
CA ILE A 83 1.30 -1.75 5.75
C ILE A 83 1.94 -2.40 4.52
N LYS A 84 3.13 -2.95 4.73
CA LYS A 84 3.86 -3.69 3.70
C LYS A 84 3.42 -5.15 3.71
N ILE A 85 2.91 -5.61 2.57
CA ILE A 85 2.38 -6.98 2.43
C ILE A 85 3.40 -7.97 1.84
N ALA A 86 4.46 -7.52 1.13
CA ALA A 86 5.53 -8.45 0.76
C ALA A 86 6.44 -8.73 1.95
N GLY A 87 6.40 -9.98 2.42
CA GLY A 87 7.30 -10.49 3.45
C GLY A 87 8.78 -10.29 3.08
N ILE A 88 9.62 -10.15 4.12
CA ILE A 88 11.07 -10.17 3.98
C ILE A 88 11.44 -11.54 3.38
N LYS A 89 12.13 -11.56 2.22
CA LYS A 89 12.88 -12.75 1.81
C LYS A 89 13.94 -13.00 2.88
N ASN A 90 13.73 -13.95 3.79
CA ASN A 90 14.89 -14.56 4.42
C ASN A 90 15.68 -15.19 3.29
N LYS A 91 16.84 -14.62 2.96
CA LYS A 91 17.77 -15.23 2.00
C LYS A 91 18.05 -16.64 2.52
N GLU A 92 17.48 -17.65 1.87
CA GLU A 92 17.97 -19.00 2.02
C GLU A 92 19.44 -18.99 1.61
N SER A 93 20.26 -19.39 2.57
CA SER A 93 21.68 -19.64 2.45
C SER A 93 21.95 -20.62 1.32
N THR A 94 22.19 -20.11 0.12
CA THR A 94 22.94 -20.86 -0.90
C THR A 94 24.42 -20.68 -0.57
N SER A 95 25.04 -21.77 -0.14
CA SER A 95 26.46 -21.86 0.15
C SER A 95 27.29 -21.55 -1.09
N CYS A 96 28.01 -20.42 -1.06
CA CYS A 96 29.35 -20.34 -1.63
C CYS A 96 30.16 -19.35 -0.81
N ASN A 97 31.18 -19.89 -0.14
CA ASN A 97 32.13 -19.17 0.68
C ASN A 97 32.72 -17.99 -0.09
N LEU A 98 32.65 -16.78 0.49
CA LEU A 98 33.70 -15.76 0.51
C LEU A 98 33.24 -14.67 1.50
N LYS A 99 33.93 -14.52 2.64
CA LYS A 99 33.71 -13.36 3.53
C LYS A 99 34.22 -12.10 2.83
N PRO A 100 33.49 -10.97 2.94
CA PRO A 100 34.19 -9.76 3.37
C PRO A 100 33.41 -8.88 4.37
N ALA A 101 34.16 -8.36 5.35
CA ALA A 101 34.06 -7.13 6.16
C ALA A 101 32.72 -6.69 6.79
N PRO A 102 32.74 -6.20 8.05
CA PRO A 102 31.55 -5.70 8.74
C PRO A 102 31.17 -4.34 8.14
N THR A 103 30.18 -4.34 7.25
CA THR A 103 29.57 -3.10 6.78
C THR A 103 28.40 -2.78 7.69
N VAL A 104 28.58 -1.72 8.45
CA VAL A 104 27.61 -1.05 9.34
C VAL A 104 26.20 -1.15 8.75
N GLU A 105 25.34 -1.96 9.38
CA GLU A 105 23.90 -1.93 9.17
C GLU A 105 23.42 -0.52 9.49
N LYS A 106 23.21 0.30 8.47
CA LYS A 106 22.30 1.44 8.59
C LYS A 106 20.90 0.85 8.79
N LEU A 107 20.57 0.61 10.05
CA LEU A 107 19.20 0.47 10.53
C LEU A 107 18.47 1.76 10.17
N GLN A 108 17.89 1.78 8.98
CA GLN A 108 16.97 2.83 8.58
C GLN A 108 15.63 2.51 9.24
N LEU A 109 15.14 3.52 9.96
CA LEU A 109 13.95 3.51 10.80
C LEU A 109 12.72 3.07 10.00
N ASP A 110 12.33 1.81 10.10
CA ASP A 110 11.19 1.27 9.34
C ASP A 110 9.89 1.58 10.09
N SER A 111 9.23 2.68 9.71
CA SER A 111 7.87 3.03 10.15
C SER A 111 6.76 2.20 9.47
N ASP A 112 7.15 1.23 8.65
CA ASP A 112 6.24 0.31 7.97
C ASP A 112 5.91 -0.89 8.87
N PHE A 113 4.62 -1.18 9.06
CA PHE A 113 4.23 -2.43 9.70
C PHE A 113 4.54 -3.60 8.78
N LYS A 114 5.50 -4.45 9.19
CA LYS A 114 5.95 -5.62 8.42
C LYS A 114 5.15 -6.85 8.81
N THR A 115 4.46 -7.48 7.86
CA THR A 115 3.81 -8.77 8.09
C THR A 115 4.80 -9.93 7.90
N SER A 116 4.81 -10.89 8.82
CA SER A 116 5.64 -12.10 8.77
C SER A 116 4.96 -13.31 8.11
N ILE A 117 3.79 -13.12 7.48
CA ILE A 117 2.86 -14.19 7.12
C ILE A 117 2.48 -14.10 5.65
N GLY A 118 2.72 -15.18 4.90
CA GLY A 118 2.09 -15.46 3.60
C GLY A 118 2.78 -14.82 2.40
N GLU A 119 3.36 -15.64 1.52
CA GLU A 119 4.01 -15.19 0.29
C GLU A 119 2.98 -14.89 -0.82
N GLY A 120 3.22 -13.80 -1.54
CA GLY A 120 2.70 -13.61 -2.90
C GLY A 120 1.37 -12.88 -3.04
N ASP A 121 1.01 -12.63 -4.29
CA ASP A 121 -0.20 -11.92 -4.71
C ASP A 121 -1.47 -12.59 -4.17
N GLU A 122 -1.39 -13.90 -3.89
CA GLU A 122 -2.47 -14.66 -3.26
C GLU A 122 -2.82 -14.19 -1.85
N PHE A 123 -1.81 -13.88 -1.04
CA PHE A 123 -2.05 -13.44 0.33
C PHE A 123 -2.72 -12.06 0.34
N LEU A 124 -2.30 -11.17 -0.56
CA LEU A 124 -2.84 -9.82 -0.63
C LEU A 124 -4.36 -9.81 -0.86
N TRP A 125 -4.86 -10.52 -1.89
CA TRP A 125 -6.30 -10.55 -2.14
C TRP A 125 -7.08 -11.33 -1.06
N LYS A 126 -6.48 -12.36 -0.46
CA LYS A 126 -7.08 -13.08 0.69
C LYS A 126 -7.23 -12.14 1.89
N PHE A 127 -6.23 -11.30 2.15
CA PHE A 127 -6.25 -10.32 3.22
C PHE A 127 -7.25 -9.20 2.95
N GLU A 128 -7.29 -8.66 1.73
CA GLU A 128 -8.29 -7.66 1.31
C GLU A 128 -9.71 -8.17 1.54
N LYS A 129 -9.99 -9.41 1.09
CA LYS A 129 -11.26 -10.08 1.34
C LYS A 129 -11.55 -10.21 2.83
N PHE A 130 -10.61 -10.77 3.59
CA PHE A 130 -10.77 -10.94 5.02
C PHE A 130 -11.11 -9.63 5.73
N VAL A 131 -10.40 -8.54 5.38
CA VAL A 131 -10.63 -7.20 5.94
C VAL A 131 -12.02 -6.68 5.54
N SER A 132 -12.43 -6.85 4.28
CA SER A 132 -13.75 -6.40 3.80
C SER A 132 -14.93 -7.02 4.56
N GLU A 133 -14.74 -8.25 5.05
CA GLU A 133 -15.74 -8.99 5.82
C GLU A 133 -15.73 -8.62 7.32
N GLN A 134 -14.69 -7.93 7.81
CA GLN A 134 -14.65 -7.48 9.19
C GLN A 134 -15.66 -6.36 9.42
N THR A 135 -16.28 -6.34 10.59
CA THR A 135 -17.21 -5.28 10.99
C THR A 135 -16.57 -4.34 11.99
N VAL A 136 -16.74 -3.04 11.79
CA VAL A 136 -16.42 -2.01 12.77
C VAL A 136 -17.71 -1.50 13.42
N ALA A 137 -17.63 -1.20 14.73
CA ALA A 137 -18.70 -0.56 15.46
C ALA A 137 -18.52 0.96 15.35
N PHE A 138 -19.52 1.65 14.82
CA PHE A 138 -19.54 3.11 14.83
C PHE A 138 -20.36 3.58 16.03
N PHE A 139 -19.68 3.95 17.12
CA PHE A 139 -20.34 4.49 18.31
C PHE A 139 -20.70 5.97 18.09
N SER A 140 -21.81 6.20 17.38
CA SER A 140 -22.49 7.49 17.43
C SER A 140 -23.52 7.45 18.55
N HIS A 141 -23.74 8.59 19.24
CA HIS A 141 -24.66 8.75 20.38
C HIS A 141 -26.13 8.32 20.13
N LYS A 142 -26.48 7.79 18.95
CA LYS A 142 -27.85 7.42 18.58
C LYS A 142 -28.04 6.05 17.93
N MET A 143 -27.02 5.29 17.51
CA MET A 143 -27.21 3.99 16.85
C MET A 143 -26.00 3.05 16.99
N ASP A 144 -26.22 1.84 17.52
CA ASP A 144 -25.26 0.73 17.48
C ASP A 144 -25.36 0.00 16.13
N THR A 145 -24.76 0.58 15.09
CA THR A 145 -24.76 -0.01 13.75
C THR A 145 -23.40 -0.63 13.46
N LYS A 146 -23.39 -1.93 13.10
CA LYS A 146 -22.19 -2.62 12.61
C LYS A 146 -22.10 -2.42 11.10
N MET A 147 -20.96 -1.92 10.63
CA MET A 147 -20.68 -1.73 9.20
C MET A 147 -19.42 -2.50 8.82
N PRO A 148 -19.34 -3.07 7.61
CA PRO A 148 -18.11 -3.68 7.14
C PRO A 148 -16.99 -2.63 7.03
N VAL A 149 -15.74 -3.05 7.14
CA VAL A 149 -14.58 -2.17 6.95
C VAL A 149 -14.59 -1.68 5.50
N PRO A 150 -14.62 -0.35 5.25
CA PRO A 150 -14.55 0.16 3.89
C PRO A 150 -13.15 -0.08 3.33
N ILE A 151 -13.08 -0.81 2.23
CA ILE A 151 -11.86 -1.10 1.48
C ILE A 151 -12.03 -0.72 0.01
N ALA A 152 -10.97 -0.20 -0.61
CA ALA A 152 -10.91 0.03 -2.04
C ALA A 152 -9.52 -0.38 -2.58
N VAL A 153 -9.50 -1.01 -3.75
CA VAL A 153 -8.27 -1.35 -4.48
C VAL A 153 -7.99 -0.23 -5.50
N ILE A 154 -6.81 0.36 -5.46
CA ILE A 154 -6.34 1.39 -6.37
C ILE A 154 -5.30 0.78 -7.30
N VAL A 155 -5.59 0.80 -8.60
CA VAL A 155 -4.72 0.27 -9.65
C VAL A 155 -4.02 1.42 -10.35
N CYS A 156 -2.69 1.45 -10.29
CA CYS A 156 -1.89 2.43 -11.03
C CYS A 156 -1.27 1.81 -12.27
N GLU A 157 -0.15 1.13 -12.18
CA GLU A 157 0.43 0.39 -13.33
C GLU A 157 -0.01 -1.08 -13.28
N GLY A 158 0.71 -1.98 -13.95
CA GLY A 158 0.61 -3.40 -13.67
C GLY A 158 0.82 -4.31 -14.86
N ASP A 159 0.92 -5.60 -14.57
CA ASP A 159 1.06 -6.70 -15.52
C ASP A 159 -0.22 -7.56 -15.57
N LEU A 160 -0.13 -8.74 -16.20
CA LEU A 160 -1.27 -9.66 -16.28
C LEU A 160 -1.77 -10.11 -14.89
N LYS A 161 -0.88 -10.24 -13.89
CA LYS A 161 -1.27 -10.58 -12.51
C LYS A 161 -2.10 -9.47 -11.88
N THR A 162 -1.84 -8.23 -12.25
CA THR A 162 -2.65 -7.08 -11.81
C THR A 162 -4.07 -7.19 -12.35
N ILE A 163 -4.26 -7.61 -13.61
CA ILE A 163 -5.59 -7.83 -14.20
C ILE A 163 -6.32 -8.99 -13.52
N GLU A 164 -5.61 -10.07 -13.21
CA GLU A 164 -6.14 -11.19 -12.42
C GLU A 164 -6.61 -10.71 -11.03
N HIS A 165 -5.80 -9.90 -10.34
CA HIS A 165 -6.15 -9.31 -9.06
C HIS A 165 -7.41 -8.44 -9.17
N ILE A 166 -7.53 -7.59 -10.20
CA ILE A 166 -8.76 -6.81 -10.46
C ILE A 166 -9.99 -7.73 -10.56
N SER A 167 -9.88 -8.82 -11.34
CA SER A 167 -10.97 -9.79 -11.48
C SER A 167 -11.37 -10.41 -10.14
N ILE A 168 -10.39 -10.76 -9.30
CA ILE A 168 -10.61 -11.33 -7.97
C ILE A 168 -11.27 -10.30 -7.03
N ALA A 169 -10.79 -9.06 -7.01
CA ALA A 169 -11.35 -8.00 -6.17
C ALA A 169 -12.82 -7.76 -6.50
N LEU A 170 -13.16 -7.62 -7.79
CA LEU A 170 -14.53 -7.41 -8.25
C LEU A 170 -15.44 -8.62 -7.93
N LYS A 171 -14.94 -9.85 -8.04
CA LYS A 171 -15.69 -11.06 -7.66
C LYS A 171 -16.01 -11.13 -6.16
N ASN A 172 -15.21 -10.47 -5.32
CA ASN A 172 -15.44 -10.37 -3.88
C ASN A 172 -16.11 -9.04 -3.50
N GLU A 173 -16.74 -8.35 -4.46
CA GLU A 173 -17.47 -7.09 -4.23
C GLU A 173 -16.60 -5.95 -3.67
N ILE A 174 -15.28 -6.02 -3.88
CA ILE A 174 -14.34 -4.97 -3.49
C ILE A 174 -14.24 -3.92 -4.61
N PRO A 175 -14.54 -2.63 -4.32
CA PRO A 175 -14.41 -1.56 -5.29
C PRO A 175 -12.98 -1.42 -5.84
N VAL A 176 -12.87 -1.27 -7.15
CA VAL A 176 -11.60 -1.06 -7.85
C VAL A 176 -11.60 0.33 -8.51
N ILE A 177 -10.59 1.12 -8.20
CA ILE A 177 -10.33 2.45 -8.77
C ILE A 177 -9.13 2.33 -9.70
N ILE A 178 -9.31 2.61 -10.98
CA ILE A 178 -8.23 2.52 -11.98
C ILE A 178 -7.75 3.93 -12.31
N MET A 179 -6.44 4.15 -12.16
CA MET A 179 -5.81 5.38 -12.59
C MET A 179 -5.61 5.34 -14.11
N LYS A 180 -6.35 6.18 -14.84
CA LYS A 180 -6.18 6.30 -16.29
C LYS A 180 -4.90 7.08 -16.62
N GLY A 181 -4.18 6.64 -17.66
CA GLY A 181 -2.96 7.26 -18.19
C GLY A 181 -1.69 6.86 -17.45
N SER A 182 -1.75 5.91 -16.52
CA SER A 182 -0.59 5.35 -15.80
C SER A 182 0.15 4.28 -16.60
N GLY A 183 -0.47 3.72 -17.64
CA GLY A 183 0.12 2.72 -18.54
C GLY A 183 -0.17 1.26 -18.18
N MET A 184 0.36 0.38 -19.02
CA MET A 184 0.32 -1.09 -18.88
C MET A 184 -1.09 -1.66 -18.64
N ALA A 185 -1.28 -2.51 -17.62
CA ALA A 185 -2.55 -3.16 -17.31
C ALA A 185 -3.68 -2.17 -17.02
N ALA A 186 -3.41 -1.05 -16.35
CA ALA A 186 -4.45 -0.10 -15.99
C ALA A 186 -5.09 0.56 -17.21
N ASP A 187 -4.28 1.03 -18.15
CA ASP A 187 -4.78 1.60 -19.40
C ASP A 187 -5.49 0.56 -20.26
N LEU A 188 -4.94 -0.66 -20.35
CA LEU A 188 -5.59 -1.76 -21.07
C LEU A 188 -6.99 -2.05 -20.53
N VAL A 189 -7.16 -2.10 -19.21
CA VAL A 189 -8.48 -2.31 -18.59
C VAL A 189 -9.38 -1.09 -18.80
N CYS A 190 -8.86 0.12 -18.60
CA CYS A 190 -9.62 1.37 -18.82
C CYS A 190 -10.16 1.49 -20.26
N GLU A 191 -9.39 1.14 -21.27
CA GLU A 191 -9.82 1.17 -22.67
C GLU A 191 -10.96 0.20 -22.96
N ARG A 192 -10.98 -0.96 -22.28
CA ARG A 192 -12.06 -1.95 -22.43
C ARG A 192 -13.36 -1.52 -21.76
N LEU A 193 -13.29 -0.68 -20.74
CA LEU A 193 -14.46 -0.15 -20.04
C LEU A 193 -15.12 1.04 -20.76
N GLN A 194 -14.45 1.66 -21.72
CA GLN A 194 -14.93 2.84 -22.47
C GLN A 194 -15.62 2.49 -23.80
N LYS A 195 -15.92 1.21 -24.03
CA LYS A 195 -16.66 0.70 -25.19
C LYS A 195 -18.08 0.32 -24.80
#